data_AF-A0A957AFH4-F1
#
_entry.id   AF-A0A957AFH4-F1
#
_cell.length_a   1.000
_cell.length_b   1.000
_cell.length_c   1.000
_cell.angle_alpha   90.00
_cell.angle_beta   90.00
_cell.angle_gamma   90.00
#
_symmetry.space_group_name_H-M   'P 1'
#
loop_
_entity.id
_entity.type
_entity.pdbx_description
1 polymer ?
#
loop_
_entity_poly.entity_id
_entity_poly.type
_entity_poly.pdbx_seq_one_letter_code
_entity_poly.pdbx_strand_id
1 'polypeptide(L)'
;MANRLISRRTVLKGAAVGAAAASARRVGPAAAQQVAGLPAGMALVSSPRLPLFGVGSAEVSALLSGSIPDWREVGSAIALPVEPLALGSSTPVAGAATTVNDYEALAAELDRRPGAVALVPIEHVDFRANVLAVDGYDPVRHDQIDGQDAIRVGVVGDIVPGRNVNNKMVAYGDYTHPFRKVAAELSSYDVMIANLEGNLSNNIAPPEDAHTFSFVSSPQMVDGFKLAGIDAVTLANNHSMWNSEGWGAQGLLDTIDALQAGGVPHFGAGNNLAEARAPWVAEVGGKTIAFFGIDGVTANEEARDFAATVYLSELGNDGYAGATDSSPGTNPYITEQFLADIESAVAQYDIVIPYFHMGIEYFPVPPAWAREGAKAAIDRGATMVVTNHPHIIQGMQVYNGKPILYSVGNFIFDQMFSVEVRQGNILEIVLRDDKVVGLRVRGVEIENFNQPRLMTAGEHASQMDRFWSATERIAAAESGA
;
A
#
# COMPACT_ATOMS: atom_id res chain seq x y z
N MET A 1 70.07 18.32 -9.62
CA MET A 1 68.82 18.67 -10.33
C MET A 1 67.69 17.94 -9.62
N ALA A 2 67.14 18.47 -8.53
CA ALA A 2 66.11 19.51 -8.45
C ALA A 2 64.73 19.07 -8.97
N ASN A 3 63.74 19.16 -8.07
CA ASN A 3 62.26 19.11 -8.20
C ASN A 3 61.58 17.74 -8.14
N ARG A 4 60.49 17.52 -7.40
CA ARG A 4 59.63 18.31 -6.48
C ARG A 4 58.75 17.32 -5.72
N LEU A 5 58.50 17.56 -4.43
CA LEU A 5 57.43 16.91 -3.67
C LEU A 5 56.07 17.24 -4.27
N ILE A 6 55.13 16.28 -4.32
CA ILE A 6 53.70 16.53 -4.12
C ILE A 6 53.09 15.37 -3.32
N SER A 7 52.67 15.71 -2.10
CA SER A 7 51.75 14.98 -1.23
C SER A 7 50.39 14.76 -1.93
N ARG A 8 49.82 13.57 -1.82
CA ARG A 8 48.37 13.37 -2.01
C ARG A 8 47.81 12.46 -0.91
N ARG A 9 47.16 13.10 0.07
CA ARG A 9 46.03 12.55 0.82
C ARG A 9 44.96 12.15 -0.20
N THR A 10 44.68 10.86 -0.32
CA THR A 10 43.45 10.40 -0.99
C THR A 10 42.34 10.42 0.03
N VAL A 11 41.57 11.50 0.01
CA VAL A 11 40.24 11.56 0.63
C VAL A 11 39.36 10.61 -0.19
N LEU A 12 38.94 9.50 0.43
CA LEU A 12 37.86 8.66 -0.07
C LEU A 12 36.60 9.52 -0.07
N LYS A 13 36.25 10.07 -1.24
CA LYS A 13 34.89 10.57 -1.48
C LYS A 13 33.98 9.36 -1.52
N GLY A 14 33.04 9.30 -0.58
CA GLY A 14 31.94 8.35 -0.62
C GLY A 14 31.27 8.41 -1.98
N ALA A 15 31.10 7.24 -2.59
CA ALA A 15 30.23 7.09 -3.74
C ALA A 15 28.81 7.40 -3.26
N ALA A 16 28.25 8.51 -3.73
CA ALA A 16 26.82 8.71 -3.69
C ALA A 16 26.22 7.59 -4.56
N VAL A 17 25.57 6.62 -3.92
CA VAL A 17 24.71 5.66 -4.60
C VAL A 17 23.61 6.50 -5.23
N GLY A 18 23.68 6.68 -6.54
CA GLY A 18 22.71 7.48 -7.28
C GLY A 18 21.35 6.79 -7.22
N ALA A 19 20.38 7.41 -6.56
CA ALA A 19 18.98 7.04 -6.68
C ALA A 19 18.62 7.12 -8.17
N ALA A 20 18.44 5.96 -8.81
CA ALA A 20 17.99 5.90 -10.18
C ALA A 20 16.50 6.27 -10.20
N ALA A 21 16.19 7.50 -10.60
CA ALA A 21 14.82 7.94 -10.82
C ALA A 21 14.21 7.10 -11.95
N ALA A 22 13.11 6.40 -11.64
CA ALA A 22 12.34 5.67 -12.64
C ALA A 22 11.23 6.57 -13.21
N SER A 23 11.13 6.62 -14.54
CA SER A 23 10.06 7.33 -15.25
C SER A 23 8.79 6.47 -15.25
N ALA A 24 7.78 6.88 -14.48
CA ALA A 24 6.47 6.24 -14.37
C ALA A 24 5.66 6.31 -15.69
N ARG A 25 4.70 5.39 -15.85
CA ARG A 25 3.81 5.33 -17.01
C ARG A 25 2.77 6.43 -16.91
N ARG A 26 2.60 7.24 -17.96
CA ARG A 26 1.53 8.23 -18.04
C ARG A 26 0.58 7.87 -19.18
N VAL A 27 -0.69 7.64 -18.85
CA VAL A 27 -1.77 7.74 -19.85
C VAL A 27 -2.16 9.21 -19.88
N GLY A 28 -2.12 9.83 -21.06
CA GLY A 28 -2.44 11.26 -21.22
C GLY A 28 -3.84 11.60 -20.69
N PRO A 29 -4.07 12.86 -20.29
CA PRO A 29 -5.36 13.26 -19.69
C PRO A 29 -6.48 13.01 -20.70
N ALA A 30 -7.49 12.23 -20.28
CA ALA A 30 -8.79 12.29 -20.92
C ALA A 30 -9.35 13.69 -20.63
N ALA A 31 -9.76 14.42 -21.67
CA ALA A 31 -10.37 15.73 -21.50
C ALA A 31 -11.51 15.65 -20.48
N ALA A 32 -11.60 16.62 -19.56
CA ALA A 32 -12.64 16.72 -18.55
C ALA A 32 -14.02 16.52 -19.19
N GLN A 33 -14.58 15.33 -19.02
CA GLN A 33 -15.88 14.99 -19.57
C GLN A 33 -16.89 15.36 -18.50
N GLN A 34 -17.45 16.57 -18.59
CA GLN A 34 -18.56 16.95 -17.73
C GLN A 34 -19.68 15.91 -17.92
N VAL A 35 -20.02 15.19 -16.84
CA VAL A 35 -21.06 14.16 -16.87
C VAL A 35 -22.39 14.78 -16.43
N ALA A 36 -23.48 14.35 -17.05
CA ALA A 36 -24.82 14.79 -16.67
C ALA A 36 -25.06 14.54 -15.16
N GLY A 37 -25.78 15.46 -14.51
CA GLY A 37 -26.11 15.32 -13.09
C GLY A 37 -25.01 15.71 -12.10
N LEU A 38 -23.76 15.90 -12.54
CA LEU A 38 -22.66 16.37 -11.70
C LEU A 38 -22.23 17.80 -12.10
N PRO A 39 -22.42 18.82 -11.24
CA PRO A 39 -21.97 20.17 -11.53
C PRO A 39 -20.44 20.24 -11.69
N ALA A 40 -19.96 21.13 -12.57
CA ALA A 40 -18.52 21.32 -12.79
C ALA A 40 -17.82 21.75 -11.49
N GLY A 41 -16.65 21.17 -11.22
CA GLY A 41 -15.88 21.43 -9.99
C GLY A 41 -16.46 20.78 -8.72
N MET A 42 -17.49 19.94 -8.83
CA MET A 42 -18.09 19.24 -7.70
C MET A 42 -17.84 17.73 -7.79
N ALA A 43 -17.75 17.09 -6.63
CA ALA A 43 -17.69 15.66 -6.46
C ALA A 43 -18.92 15.17 -5.67
N LEU A 44 -19.49 14.05 -6.12
CA LEU A 44 -20.44 13.28 -5.33
C LEU A 44 -19.65 12.41 -4.35
N VAL A 45 -19.80 12.69 -3.06
CA VAL A 45 -19.09 11.96 -2.01
C VAL A 45 -20.06 11.19 -1.14
N SER A 46 -19.58 10.07 -0.62
CA SER A 46 -20.28 9.23 0.34
C SER A 46 -19.35 8.84 1.49
N SER A 47 -19.90 8.17 2.50
CA SER A 47 -19.09 7.57 3.55
C SER A 47 -18.04 6.63 2.97
N PRO A 48 -16.79 6.63 3.48
CA PRO A 48 -15.82 5.59 3.15
C PRO A 48 -16.27 4.18 3.56
N ARG A 49 -17.29 4.08 4.44
CA ARG A 49 -17.94 2.82 4.82
C ARG A 49 -18.93 2.27 3.80
N LEU A 50 -19.30 3.04 2.77
CA LEU A 50 -20.13 2.55 1.67
C LEU A 50 -19.27 1.74 0.68
N PRO A 51 -19.46 0.41 0.53
CA PRO A 51 -18.67 -0.42 -0.38
C PRO A 51 -19.18 -0.33 -1.83
N LEU A 52 -19.26 0.90 -2.35
CA LEU A 52 -19.70 1.22 -3.71
C LEU A 52 -18.78 2.28 -4.31
N PHE A 53 -18.34 2.09 -5.56
CA PHE A 53 -17.39 2.99 -6.21
C PHE A 53 -18.01 3.97 -7.21
N GLY A 54 -19.29 3.80 -7.56
CA GLY A 54 -19.93 4.66 -8.55
C GLY A 54 -21.42 4.40 -8.71
N VAL A 55 -22.07 5.33 -9.41
CA VAL A 55 -23.51 5.42 -9.66
C VAL A 55 -23.76 5.94 -11.07
N GLY A 56 -24.99 5.83 -11.55
CA GLY A 56 -25.43 6.42 -12.81
C GLY A 56 -25.74 7.92 -12.68
N SER A 57 -25.53 8.69 -13.75
CA SER A 57 -25.87 10.13 -13.78
C SER A 57 -27.33 10.43 -13.44
N ALA A 58 -28.25 9.55 -13.85
CA ALA A 58 -29.68 9.68 -13.56
C ALA A 58 -30.02 9.55 -12.06
N GLU A 59 -29.14 8.91 -11.28
CA GLU A 59 -29.37 8.60 -9.87
C GLU A 59 -28.90 9.73 -8.95
N VAL A 60 -27.97 10.58 -9.40
CA VAL A 60 -27.34 11.64 -8.59
C VAL A 60 -28.37 12.55 -7.93
N SER A 61 -29.32 13.09 -8.71
CA SER A 61 -30.36 13.97 -8.16
C SER A 61 -31.29 13.25 -7.19
N ALA A 62 -31.56 11.96 -7.41
CA ALA A 62 -32.50 11.19 -6.60
C ALA A 62 -31.88 10.73 -5.28
N LEU A 63 -30.58 10.43 -5.27
CA LEU A 63 -29.79 10.20 -4.06
C LEU A 63 -29.74 11.47 -3.22
N LEU A 64 -29.37 12.59 -3.85
CA LEU A 64 -29.27 13.89 -3.17
C LEU A 64 -30.63 14.37 -2.63
N SER A 65 -31.74 14.06 -3.30
CA SER A 65 -33.08 14.41 -2.80
C SER A 65 -33.66 13.43 -1.78
N GLY A 66 -32.99 12.31 -1.51
CA GLY A 66 -33.51 11.21 -0.71
C GLY A 66 -34.71 10.50 -1.33
N SER A 67 -34.94 10.68 -2.64
CA SER A 67 -36.00 9.96 -3.38
C SER A 67 -35.65 8.50 -3.62
N ILE A 68 -34.35 8.17 -3.62
CA ILE A 68 -33.86 6.80 -3.46
C ILE A 68 -33.58 6.61 -1.96
N PRO A 69 -34.36 5.76 -1.25
CA PRO A 69 -34.23 5.61 0.19
C PRO A 69 -33.15 4.61 0.62
N ASP A 70 -32.69 3.73 -0.27
CA ASP A 70 -31.74 2.65 0.04
C ASP A 70 -30.68 2.51 -1.04
N TRP A 71 -29.41 2.43 -0.64
CA TRP A 71 -28.27 2.31 -1.54
C TRP A 71 -28.30 1.05 -2.42
N ARG A 72 -29.06 0.01 -2.06
CA ARG A 72 -29.25 -1.18 -2.91
C ARG A 72 -29.93 -0.87 -4.24
N GLU A 73 -30.73 0.19 -4.29
CA GLU A 73 -31.41 0.60 -5.53
C GLU A 73 -30.45 1.13 -6.59
N VAL A 74 -29.23 1.50 -6.20
CA VAL A 74 -28.14 1.97 -7.08
C VAL A 74 -26.93 1.04 -7.08
N GLY A 75 -27.11 -0.22 -6.65
CA GLY A 75 -26.10 -1.27 -6.80
C GLY A 75 -25.20 -1.55 -5.60
N SER A 76 -25.45 -0.94 -4.43
CA SER A 76 -24.77 -1.38 -3.20
C SER A 76 -25.13 -2.83 -2.88
N ALA A 77 -24.12 -3.61 -2.47
CA ALA A 77 -24.33 -4.99 -2.03
C ALA A 77 -24.97 -5.10 -0.64
N ILE A 78 -24.98 -4.01 0.13
CA ILE A 78 -25.53 -3.95 1.49
C ILE A 78 -26.69 -2.95 1.58
N ALA A 79 -27.67 -3.28 2.42
CA ALA A 79 -28.80 -2.40 2.74
C ALA A 79 -28.32 -1.27 3.65
N LEU A 80 -28.32 -0.04 3.13
CA LEU A 80 -27.99 1.15 3.88
C LEU A 80 -28.99 2.25 3.49
N PRO A 81 -29.59 2.96 4.46
CA PRO A 81 -30.44 4.11 4.14
C PRO A 81 -29.60 5.19 3.46
N VAL A 82 -30.16 5.86 2.47
CA VAL A 82 -29.52 7.05 1.88
C VAL A 82 -29.78 8.23 2.80
N GLU A 83 -28.72 8.90 3.24
CA GLU A 83 -28.78 10.03 4.17
C GLU A 83 -28.16 11.29 3.53
N PRO A 84 -28.94 12.12 2.82
CA PRO A 84 -28.39 13.32 2.19
C PRO A 84 -27.92 14.34 3.22
N LEU A 85 -26.70 14.84 3.03
CA LEU A 85 -26.09 15.93 3.79
C LEU A 85 -25.86 17.13 2.87
N ALA A 86 -25.88 18.33 3.45
CA ALA A 86 -25.51 19.56 2.77
C ALA A 86 -24.29 20.22 3.45
N LEU A 87 -23.36 20.73 2.65
CA LEU A 87 -22.28 21.59 3.12
C LEU A 87 -22.71 23.05 2.95
N GLY A 88 -22.73 23.85 4.01
CA GLY A 88 -23.34 25.19 4.05
C GLY A 88 -22.76 26.22 3.06
N SER A 89 -21.56 25.96 2.52
CA SER A 89 -20.93 26.76 1.45
C SER A 89 -21.28 26.30 0.03
N SER A 90 -22.03 25.20 -0.12
CA SER A 90 -22.34 24.55 -1.39
C SER A 90 -23.82 24.73 -1.80
N THR A 91 -24.15 24.39 -3.04
CA THR A 91 -25.53 24.45 -3.55
C THR A 91 -26.48 23.67 -2.62
N PRO A 92 -27.57 24.27 -2.11
CA PRO A 92 -28.51 23.59 -1.24
C PRO A 92 -29.03 22.30 -1.88
N VAL A 93 -28.91 21.20 -1.15
CA VAL A 93 -29.39 19.89 -1.60
C VAL A 93 -30.83 19.71 -1.13
N ALA A 94 -31.77 19.67 -2.08
CA ALA A 94 -33.20 19.55 -1.82
C ALA A 94 -33.58 18.16 -1.25
N GLY A 95 -33.38 17.97 0.06
CA GLY A 95 -33.59 16.68 0.74
C GLY A 95 -32.66 16.46 1.94
N ALA A 96 -31.62 17.29 2.09
CA ALA A 96 -30.70 17.17 3.21
C ALA A 96 -31.38 17.49 4.54
N ALA A 97 -31.44 16.50 5.43
CA ALA A 97 -31.96 16.67 6.79
C ALA A 97 -30.92 17.33 7.72
N THR A 98 -29.64 17.28 7.35
CA THR A 98 -28.52 17.84 8.12
C THR A 98 -27.68 18.73 7.21
N THR A 99 -27.41 19.97 7.65
CA THR A 99 -26.46 20.88 7.02
C THR A 99 -25.28 21.12 7.96
N VAL A 100 -24.06 20.95 7.46
CA VAL A 100 -22.81 21.19 8.20
C VAL A 100 -22.10 22.43 7.69
N ASN A 101 -21.30 23.09 8.54
CA ASN A 101 -20.75 24.41 8.22
C ASN A 101 -19.46 24.37 7.39
N ASP A 102 -18.69 23.30 7.50
CA ASP A 102 -17.39 23.14 6.86
C ASP A 102 -17.11 21.66 6.52
N TYR A 103 -16.02 21.42 5.78
CA TYR A 103 -15.65 20.08 5.34
C TYR A 103 -15.22 19.17 6.52
N GLU A 104 -14.63 19.72 7.57
CA GLU A 104 -14.25 18.94 8.76
C GLU A 104 -15.49 18.33 9.43
N ALA A 105 -16.54 19.13 9.61
CA ALA A 105 -17.82 18.65 10.11
C ALA A 105 -18.47 17.64 9.14
N LEU A 106 -18.34 17.84 7.82
CA LEU A 106 -18.83 16.88 6.84
C LEU A 106 -18.11 15.54 6.93
N ALA A 107 -16.78 15.52 6.95
CA ALA A 107 -15.98 14.32 7.06
C ALA A 107 -16.31 13.53 8.34
N ALA A 108 -16.53 14.23 9.46
CA ALA A 108 -16.96 13.61 10.70
C ALA A 108 -18.36 12.97 10.61
N GLU A 109 -19.29 13.58 9.88
CA GLU A 109 -20.62 12.98 9.64
C GLU A 109 -20.57 11.81 8.66
N LEU A 110 -19.75 11.89 7.61
CA LEU A 110 -19.49 10.77 6.68
C LEU A 110 -18.90 9.56 7.42
N ASP A 111 -18.01 9.78 8.40
CA ASP A 111 -17.46 8.71 9.24
C ASP A 111 -18.57 8.03 10.08
N ARG A 112 -19.44 8.83 10.71
CA ARG A 112 -20.50 8.31 11.60
C ARG A 112 -21.69 7.69 10.89
N ARG A 113 -21.94 8.07 9.63
CA ARG A 113 -23.15 7.70 8.88
C ARG A 113 -22.76 6.98 7.59
N PRO A 114 -22.70 5.63 7.59
CA PRO A 114 -22.36 4.84 6.41
C PRO A 114 -23.25 5.11 5.19
N GLY A 115 -24.49 5.56 5.43
CA GLY A 115 -25.47 5.92 4.40
C GLY A 115 -25.34 7.33 3.83
N ALA A 116 -24.44 8.16 4.36
CA ALA A 116 -24.39 9.56 4.01
C ALA A 116 -23.91 9.83 2.58
N VAL A 117 -24.51 10.84 1.94
CA VAL A 117 -24.15 11.35 0.61
C VAL A 117 -24.19 12.88 0.59
N ALA A 118 -23.22 13.50 -0.07
CA ALA A 118 -23.16 14.95 -0.23
C ALA A 118 -22.54 15.34 -1.58
N LEU A 119 -22.81 16.57 -2.00
CA LEU A 119 -22.08 17.21 -3.09
C LEU A 119 -21.05 18.18 -2.50
N VAL A 120 -19.80 18.07 -2.91
CA VAL A 120 -18.68 18.81 -2.31
C VAL A 120 -17.81 19.42 -3.41
N PRO A 121 -17.37 20.69 -3.29
CA PRO A 121 -16.34 21.23 -4.18
C PRO A 121 -15.09 20.36 -4.16
N ILE A 122 -14.59 19.98 -5.33
CA ILE A 122 -13.50 19.01 -5.48
C ILE A 122 -12.25 19.43 -4.71
N GLU A 123 -11.98 20.74 -4.59
CA GLU A 123 -10.86 21.31 -3.86
C GLU A 123 -10.92 21.09 -2.33
N HIS A 124 -12.07 20.68 -1.79
CA HIS A 124 -12.25 20.36 -0.38
C HIS A 124 -12.16 18.86 -0.09
N VAL A 125 -12.26 18.00 -1.10
CA VAL A 125 -12.31 16.55 -0.91
C VAL A 125 -10.94 16.00 -0.52
N ASP A 126 -10.94 15.12 0.47
CA ASP A 126 -9.77 14.34 0.86
C ASP A 126 -10.12 12.85 1.07
N PHE A 127 -9.12 12.08 1.49
CA PHE A 127 -9.23 10.63 1.69
C PHE A 127 -10.28 10.17 2.72
N ARG A 128 -10.85 11.07 3.52
CA ARG A 128 -11.88 10.74 4.51
C ARG A 128 -13.26 10.56 3.88
N ALA A 129 -13.40 10.85 2.59
CA ALA A 129 -14.62 10.66 1.83
C ALA A 129 -14.41 9.63 0.69
N ASN A 130 -15.44 8.84 0.42
CA ASN A 130 -15.47 8.00 -0.79
C ASN A 130 -16.12 8.79 -1.94
N VAL A 131 -15.34 9.13 -2.95
CA VAL A 131 -15.85 9.78 -4.17
C VAL A 131 -16.48 8.72 -5.06
N LEU A 132 -17.76 8.90 -5.38
CA LEU A 132 -18.49 8.03 -6.28
C LEU A 132 -18.27 8.48 -7.72
N ALA A 133 -17.79 7.57 -8.56
CA ALA A 133 -17.73 7.81 -9.99
C ALA A 133 -19.15 7.91 -10.57
N VAL A 134 -19.43 8.92 -11.38
CA VAL A 134 -20.72 9.10 -12.06
C VAL A 134 -20.57 8.68 -13.52
N ASP A 135 -21.27 7.63 -13.95
CA ASP A 135 -21.08 7.00 -15.27
C ASP A 135 -19.60 6.68 -15.58
N GLY A 136 -18.84 6.26 -14.55
CA GLY A 136 -17.41 5.96 -14.66
C GLY A 136 -16.48 7.17 -14.56
N TYR A 137 -17.01 8.38 -14.52
CA TYR A 137 -16.24 9.60 -14.30
C TYR A 137 -16.06 9.91 -12.82
N ASP A 138 -14.80 9.90 -12.38
CA ASP A 138 -14.40 10.37 -11.06
C ASP A 138 -13.64 11.70 -11.16
N PRO A 139 -14.20 12.83 -10.69
CA PRO A 139 -13.55 14.13 -10.80
C PRO A 139 -12.21 14.16 -10.05
N VAL A 140 -12.07 13.47 -8.91
CA VAL A 140 -10.81 13.48 -8.14
C VAL A 140 -9.67 12.81 -8.90
N ARG A 141 -9.96 11.81 -9.75
CA ARG A 141 -8.98 11.16 -10.63
C ARG A 141 -8.78 11.87 -11.97
N HIS A 142 -9.83 12.44 -12.56
CA HIS A 142 -9.80 12.89 -13.96
C HIS A 142 -9.67 14.40 -14.15
N ASP A 143 -10.11 15.21 -13.18
CA ASP A 143 -10.03 16.67 -13.30
C ASP A 143 -8.63 17.19 -12.99
N GLN A 144 -8.24 18.21 -13.76
CA GLN A 144 -7.13 19.08 -13.40
C GLN A 144 -7.60 20.14 -12.41
N ILE A 145 -6.88 20.28 -11.29
CA ILE A 145 -7.05 21.36 -10.33
C ILE A 145 -5.74 22.14 -10.37
N ASP A 146 -5.83 23.46 -10.55
CA ASP A 146 -4.67 24.35 -10.70
C ASP A 146 -3.65 23.88 -11.77
N GLY A 147 -4.15 23.25 -12.84
CA GLY A 147 -3.35 22.73 -13.95
C GLY A 147 -2.58 21.44 -13.67
N GLN A 148 -2.83 20.78 -12.52
CA GLN A 148 -2.20 19.52 -12.16
C GLN A 148 -3.18 18.35 -12.24
N ASP A 149 -2.74 17.26 -12.88
CA ASP A 149 -3.42 15.97 -12.88
C ASP A 149 -3.23 15.27 -11.52
N ALA A 150 -4.17 14.39 -11.13
CA ALA A 150 -3.95 13.50 -10.00
C ALA A 150 -2.91 12.42 -10.34
N ILE A 151 -2.17 11.96 -9.33
CA ILE A 151 -1.28 10.80 -9.43
C ILE A 151 -1.93 9.63 -8.71
N ARG A 152 -2.05 8.48 -9.36
CA ARG A 152 -2.63 7.26 -8.80
C ARG A 152 -1.52 6.27 -8.47
N VAL A 153 -1.28 6.07 -7.18
CA VAL A 153 -0.35 5.06 -6.66
C VAL A 153 -1.15 3.84 -6.22
N GLY A 154 -0.84 2.67 -6.76
CA GLY A 154 -1.36 1.40 -6.30
C GLY A 154 -0.37 0.71 -5.36
N VAL A 155 -0.87 0.07 -4.32
CA VAL A 155 -0.10 -0.78 -3.42
C VAL A 155 -0.83 -2.11 -3.23
N VAL A 156 -0.12 -3.21 -3.41
CA VAL A 156 -0.62 -4.55 -3.11
C VAL A 156 0.17 -5.19 -1.98
N GLY A 157 -0.46 -6.15 -1.33
CA GLY A 157 0.11 -6.85 -0.20
C GLY A 157 1.12 -7.95 -0.54
N ASP A 158 1.18 -8.98 0.30
CA ASP A 158 2.27 -9.95 0.29
C ASP A 158 2.22 -10.80 -0.99
N ILE A 159 3.29 -10.74 -1.76
CA ILE A 159 3.58 -11.64 -2.87
C ILE A 159 4.61 -12.65 -2.36
N VAL A 160 4.12 -13.84 -2.05
CA VAL A 160 4.93 -14.98 -1.63
C VAL A 160 5.10 -15.92 -2.82
N PRO A 161 6.32 -16.04 -3.38
CA PRO A 161 6.51 -16.64 -4.71
C PRO A 161 6.68 -18.17 -4.68
N GLY A 162 6.91 -18.74 -3.49
CA GLY A 162 7.32 -20.14 -3.31
C GLY A 162 6.18 -21.15 -3.20
N ARG A 163 6.53 -22.38 -2.82
CA ARG A 163 5.58 -23.47 -2.52
C ARG A 163 4.58 -23.70 -3.66
N ASN A 164 3.28 -23.75 -3.37
CA ASN A 164 2.29 -24.03 -4.41
C ASN A 164 2.22 -22.94 -5.49
N VAL A 165 2.58 -21.69 -5.19
CA VAL A 165 2.66 -20.62 -6.20
C VAL A 165 3.71 -20.99 -7.25
N ASN A 166 4.93 -21.33 -6.80
CA ASN A 166 6.00 -21.84 -7.67
C ASN A 166 5.57 -23.11 -8.42
N ASN A 167 5.01 -24.10 -7.72
CA ASN A 167 4.60 -25.37 -8.33
C ASN A 167 3.58 -25.16 -9.47
N LYS A 168 2.66 -24.21 -9.31
CA LYS A 168 1.68 -23.86 -10.35
C LYS A 168 2.35 -23.15 -11.53
N MET A 169 3.23 -22.17 -11.29
CA MET A 169 3.97 -21.50 -12.38
C MET A 169 4.79 -22.49 -13.20
N VAL A 170 5.52 -23.40 -12.54
CA VAL A 170 6.30 -24.45 -13.20
C VAL A 170 5.41 -25.42 -13.97
N ALA A 171 4.33 -25.91 -13.35
CA ALA A 171 3.41 -26.85 -14.00
C ALA A 171 2.73 -26.26 -15.24
N TYR A 172 2.42 -24.96 -15.24
CA TYR A 172 1.85 -24.26 -16.39
C TYR A 172 2.91 -23.81 -17.41
N GLY A 173 4.19 -23.80 -17.04
CA GLY A 173 5.25 -23.20 -17.85
C GLY A 173 5.05 -21.69 -18.06
N ASP A 174 4.41 -21.02 -17.09
CA ASP A 174 3.98 -19.62 -17.19
C ASP A 174 4.18 -18.88 -15.87
N TYR A 175 5.30 -18.18 -15.75
CA TYR A 175 5.66 -17.40 -14.56
C TYR A 175 4.88 -16.09 -14.42
N THR A 176 4.08 -15.73 -15.43
CA THR A 176 3.15 -14.60 -15.33
C THR A 176 1.79 -15.01 -14.77
N HIS A 177 1.55 -16.32 -14.62
CA HIS A 177 0.25 -16.88 -14.29
C HIS A 177 -0.43 -16.24 -13.06
N PRO A 178 0.25 -16.03 -11.91
CA PRO A 178 -0.37 -15.42 -10.74
C PRO A 178 -0.97 -14.03 -11.02
N PHE A 179 -0.42 -13.28 -11.97
CA PHE A 179 -0.81 -11.89 -12.23
C PHE A 179 -1.88 -11.74 -13.29
N ARG A 180 -2.11 -12.74 -14.15
CA ARG A 180 -2.93 -12.58 -15.38
C ARG A 180 -4.33 -12.03 -15.15
N LYS A 181 -4.99 -12.40 -14.04
CA LYS A 181 -6.36 -11.95 -13.72
C LYS A 181 -6.44 -10.50 -13.25
N VAL A 182 -5.34 -9.94 -12.76
CA VAL A 182 -5.29 -8.61 -12.13
C VAL A 182 -4.36 -7.63 -12.85
N ALA A 183 -3.56 -8.10 -13.80
CA ALA A 183 -2.55 -7.29 -14.48
C ALA A 183 -3.13 -6.03 -15.16
N ALA A 184 -4.31 -6.11 -15.75
CA ALA A 184 -4.96 -4.94 -16.37
C ALA A 184 -5.33 -3.86 -15.34
N GLU A 185 -5.77 -4.26 -14.15
CA GLU A 185 -6.05 -3.32 -13.06
C GLU A 185 -4.74 -2.74 -12.52
N LEU A 186 -3.75 -3.59 -12.21
CA LEU A 186 -2.49 -3.15 -11.62
C LEU A 186 -1.66 -2.23 -12.55
N SER A 187 -1.68 -2.51 -13.86
CA SER A 187 -0.96 -1.69 -14.84
C SER A 187 -1.67 -0.37 -15.18
N SER A 188 -2.84 -0.12 -14.59
CA SER A 188 -3.60 1.13 -14.78
C SER A 188 -3.18 2.26 -13.83
N TYR A 189 -2.37 1.97 -12.81
CA TYR A 189 -1.84 2.94 -11.86
C TYR A 189 -0.59 3.60 -12.43
N ASP A 190 -0.32 4.85 -12.06
CA ASP A 190 0.87 5.57 -12.50
C ASP A 190 2.13 5.00 -11.83
N VAL A 191 1.99 4.57 -10.58
CA VAL A 191 3.01 3.86 -9.80
C VAL A 191 2.37 2.66 -9.11
N MET A 192 2.94 1.46 -9.22
CA MET A 192 2.47 0.26 -8.54
C MET A 192 3.58 -0.38 -7.69
N ILE A 193 3.30 -0.56 -6.40
CA ILE A 193 4.24 -1.11 -5.41
C ILE A 193 3.71 -2.41 -4.81
N ALA A 194 4.61 -3.36 -4.55
CA ALA A 194 4.28 -4.61 -3.89
C ALA A 194 5.31 -5.00 -2.82
N ASN A 195 4.93 -5.90 -1.90
CA ASN A 195 5.88 -6.60 -1.04
C ASN A 195 6.25 -7.95 -1.65
N LEU A 196 7.54 -8.18 -1.94
CA LEU A 196 8.03 -9.50 -2.35
C LEU A 196 8.59 -10.23 -1.13
N GLU A 197 7.83 -11.17 -0.62
CA GLU A 197 8.11 -11.89 0.62
C GLU A 197 8.58 -13.32 0.32
N GLY A 198 9.86 -13.42 -0.02
CA GLY A 198 10.52 -14.66 -0.38
C GLY A 198 11.73 -14.41 -1.26
N ASN A 199 12.26 -15.48 -1.86
CA ASN A 199 13.47 -15.42 -2.66
C ASN A 199 13.23 -15.83 -4.12
N LEU A 200 13.87 -15.11 -5.03
CA LEU A 200 13.98 -15.46 -6.44
C LEU A 200 15.39 -15.94 -6.71
N SER A 201 15.60 -17.26 -6.80
CA SER A 201 16.94 -17.85 -6.88
C SER A 201 16.99 -19.08 -7.79
N ASN A 202 18.10 -19.21 -8.52
CA ASN A 202 18.49 -20.44 -9.20
C ASN A 202 19.55 -21.24 -8.42
N ASN A 203 20.12 -20.66 -7.37
CA ASN A 203 21.15 -21.28 -6.54
C ASN A 203 20.55 -22.03 -5.33
N ILE A 204 19.35 -21.62 -4.90
CA ILE A 204 18.58 -22.25 -3.84
C ILE A 204 17.39 -22.96 -4.47
N ALA A 205 17.25 -24.25 -4.22
CA ALA A 205 16.12 -25.02 -4.73
C ALA A 205 14.83 -24.63 -4.01
N PRO A 206 13.70 -24.45 -4.73
CA PRO A 206 12.38 -24.41 -4.11
C PRO A 206 12.15 -25.64 -3.21
N PRO A 207 11.49 -25.49 -2.05
CA PRO A 207 11.24 -26.63 -1.17
C PRO A 207 10.29 -27.63 -1.84
N GLU A 208 10.56 -28.92 -1.66
CA GLU A 208 9.64 -29.99 -2.09
C GLU A 208 8.35 -29.99 -1.26
N ASP A 209 8.47 -29.69 0.03
CA ASP A 209 7.35 -29.60 0.96
C ASP A 209 6.75 -28.19 1.01
N ALA A 210 5.49 -28.08 0.57
CA ALA A 210 4.70 -26.86 0.58
C ALA A 210 4.17 -26.47 1.98
N HIS A 211 4.54 -27.20 3.04
CA HIS A 211 4.25 -26.83 4.43
C HIS A 211 5.42 -26.14 5.13
N THR A 212 6.56 -25.99 4.45
CA THR A 212 7.71 -25.24 4.98
C THR A 212 7.45 -23.72 5.01
N PHE A 213 8.34 -23.01 5.71
CA PHE A 213 8.43 -21.55 5.70
C PHE A 213 9.47 -21.02 4.68
N SER A 214 9.95 -21.88 3.77
CA SER A 214 10.88 -21.46 2.71
C SER A 214 10.09 -21.03 1.48
N PHE A 215 10.25 -19.78 1.06
CA PHE A 215 9.49 -19.21 -0.05
C PHE A 215 10.38 -18.89 -1.24
N VAL A 216 11.04 -19.92 -1.77
CA VAL A 216 11.96 -19.80 -2.91
C VAL A 216 11.25 -20.12 -4.23
N SER A 217 11.52 -19.33 -5.26
CA SER A 217 10.95 -19.46 -6.61
C SER A 217 11.95 -19.07 -7.69
N SER A 218 11.57 -19.28 -8.96
CA SER A 218 12.40 -18.93 -10.11
C SER A 218 12.48 -17.41 -10.34
N PRO A 219 13.67 -16.85 -10.68
CA PRO A 219 13.82 -15.49 -11.19
C PRO A 219 12.89 -15.09 -12.34
N GLN A 220 12.34 -16.06 -13.08
CA GLN A 220 11.38 -15.79 -14.16
C GLN A 220 10.06 -15.15 -13.66
N MET A 221 9.75 -15.21 -12.36
CA MET A 221 8.58 -14.51 -11.80
C MET A 221 8.64 -12.99 -12.02
N VAL A 222 9.82 -12.42 -12.26
CA VAL A 222 9.96 -11.00 -12.61
C VAL A 222 9.20 -10.63 -13.89
N ASP A 223 8.97 -11.58 -14.80
CA ASP A 223 8.09 -11.37 -15.97
C ASP A 223 6.63 -11.09 -15.56
N GLY A 224 6.18 -11.69 -14.46
CA GLY A 224 4.89 -11.42 -13.85
C GLY A 224 4.78 -9.98 -13.32
N PHE A 225 5.83 -9.47 -12.67
CA PHE A 225 5.90 -8.08 -12.22
C PHE A 225 5.79 -7.10 -13.39
N LYS A 226 6.51 -7.37 -14.49
CA LYS A 226 6.43 -6.56 -15.72
C LYS A 226 5.04 -6.56 -16.34
N LEU A 227 4.41 -7.74 -16.42
CA LEU A 227 3.04 -7.88 -16.93
C LEU A 227 2.05 -7.07 -16.09
N ALA A 228 2.17 -7.16 -14.76
CA ALA A 228 1.33 -6.45 -13.81
C ALA A 228 1.59 -4.94 -13.76
N GLY A 229 2.71 -4.48 -14.32
CA GLY A 229 3.13 -3.10 -14.21
C GLY A 229 3.62 -2.70 -12.83
N ILE A 230 4.17 -3.65 -12.05
CA ILE A 230 4.82 -3.34 -10.76
C ILE A 230 6.11 -2.56 -11.04
N ASP A 231 6.20 -1.36 -10.48
CA ASP A 231 7.31 -0.43 -10.69
C ASP A 231 8.42 -0.59 -9.67
N ALA A 232 8.11 -1.07 -8.45
CA ALA A 232 9.10 -1.47 -7.47
C ALA A 232 8.53 -2.46 -6.45
N VAL A 233 9.43 -3.22 -5.82
CA VAL A 233 9.08 -4.11 -4.71
C VAL A 233 9.87 -3.77 -3.44
N THR A 234 9.21 -3.84 -2.29
CA THR A 234 9.94 -3.86 -1.01
C THR A 234 10.42 -5.28 -0.71
N LEU A 235 11.63 -5.37 -0.16
CA LEU A 235 12.25 -6.57 0.38
C LEU A 235 12.46 -6.46 1.91
N ALA A 236 11.91 -5.43 2.55
CA ALA A 236 12.00 -5.29 4.00
C ALA A 236 11.00 -6.23 4.69
N ASN A 237 11.27 -7.53 4.74
CA ASN A 237 10.39 -8.54 5.36
C ASN A 237 11.18 -9.76 5.86
N ASN A 238 10.51 -10.59 6.67
CA ASN A 238 11.14 -11.74 7.33
C ASN A 238 11.58 -12.88 6.40
N HIS A 239 10.98 -13.01 5.22
CA HIS A 239 11.35 -14.06 4.26
C HIS A 239 12.40 -13.63 3.24
N SER A 240 12.93 -12.42 3.35
CA SER A 240 14.01 -11.98 2.46
C SER A 240 15.33 -12.67 2.78
N MET A 241 15.57 -13.01 4.06
CA MET A 241 16.80 -13.68 4.52
C MET A 241 16.59 -15.15 4.94
N TRP A 242 15.34 -15.62 5.04
CA TRP A 242 15.01 -16.98 5.47
C TRP A 242 14.64 -17.89 4.30
N ASN A 243 15.30 -19.05 4.23
CA ASN A 243 14.97 -20.13 3.29
C ASN A 243 15.40 -21.51 3.82
N SER A 244 15.52 -22.51 2.94
CA SER A 244 15.92 -23.87 3.29
C SER A 244 17.35 -24.01 3.81
N GLU A 245 18.20 -23.01 3.58
CA GLU A 245 19.56 -22.92 4.17
C GLU A 245 19.56 -22.25 5.56
N GLY A 246 18.40 -21.80 6.05
CA GLY A 246 18.25 -21.04 7.28
C GLY A 246 18.34 -19.52 7.05
N TRP A 247 18.90 -18.79 8.01
CA TRP A 247 19.15 -17.35 7.93
C TRP A 247 20.43 -17.07 7.12
N GLY A 248 20.29 -16.72 5.85
CA GLY A 248 21.41 -16.57 4.93
C GLY A 248 21.18 -15.52 3.85
N ALA A 249 22.27 -14.85 3.44
CA ALA A 249 22.20 -13.74 2.49
C ALA A 249 22.03 -14.16 1.02
N GLN A 250 22.33 -15.42 0.66
CA GLN A 250 22.36 -15.84 -0.74
C GLN A 250 21.01 -15.65 -1.43
N GLY A 251 19.91 -16.00 -0.76
CA GLY A 251 18.56 -15.83 -1.30
C GLY A 251 18.21 -14.35 -1.55
N LEU A 252 18.57 -13.46 -0.63
CA LEU A 252 18.40 -12.01 -0.80
C LEU A 252 19.22 -11.49 -2.00
N LEU A 253 20.51 -11.84 -2.04
CA LEU A 253 21.41 -11.36 -3.10
C LEU A 253 20.98 -11.85 -4.49
N ASP A 254 20.58 -13.12 -4.61
CA ASP A 254 20.04 -13.66 -5.86
C ASP A 254 18.75 -12.93 -6.27
N THR A 255 17.91 -12.57 -5.30
CA THR A 255 16.67 -11.82 -5.54
C THR A 255 16.97 -10.42 -6.06
N ILE A 256 17.93 -9.72 -5.44
CA ILE A 256 18.41 -8.41 -5.90
C ILE A 256 18.94 -8.50 -7.34
N ASP A 257 19.77 -9.49 -7.64
CA ASP A 257 20.32 -9.72 -8.98
C ASP A 257 19.22 -10.01 -10.01
N ALA A 258 18.23 -10.84 -9.65
CA ALA A 258 17.08 -11.16 -10.50
C ALA A 258 16.23 -9.92 -10.82
N LEU A 259 15.95 -9.10 -9.80
CA LEU A 259 15.20 -7.85 -9.92
C LEU A 259 15.97 -6.84 -10.78
N GLN A 260 17.27 -6.68 -10.56
CA GLN A 260 18.13 -5.81 -11.35
C GLN A 260 18.20 -6.26 -12.81
N ALA A 261 18.42 -7.55 -13.08
CA ALA A 261 18.43 -8.11 -14.43
C ALA A 261 17.07 -7.96 -15.13
N GLY A 262 15.99 -8.03 -14.36
CA GLY A 262 14.64 -7.78 -14.83
C GLY A 262 14.29 -6.30 -14.98
N GLY A 263 15.08 -5.37 -14.44
CA GLY A 263 14.75 -3.94 -14.46
C GLY A 263 13.54 -3.59 -13.57
N VAL A 264 13.32 -4.35 -12.50
CA VAL A 264 12.34 -4.04 -11.45
C VAL A 264 13.10 -3.52 -10.22
N PRO A 265 13.05 -2.21 -9.93
CA PRO A 265 13.65 -1.65 -8.73
C PRO A 265 13.18 -2.33 -7.42
N HIS A 266 14.02 -2.24 -6.40
CA HIS A 266 13.67 -2.66 -5.05
C HIS A 266 14.09 -1.61 -4.02
N PHE A 267 13.55 -1.74 -2.80
CA PHE A 267 13.94 -0.96 -1.64
C PHE A 267 13.75 -1.77 -0.35
N GLY A 268 14.29 -1.28 0.76
CA GLY A 268 14.11 -1.90 2.08
C GLY A 268 15.03 -3.10 2.37
N ALA A 269 15.94 -3.45 1.47
CA ALA A 269 17.04 -4.39 1.68
C ALA A 269 18.21 -4.03 0.75
N GLY A 270 19.40 -4.55 1.02
CA GLY A 270 20.56 -4.27 0.18
C GLY A 270 21.81 -5.03 0.58
N ASN A 271 22.93 -4.75 -0.09
CA ASN A 271 24.24 -5.37 0.21
C ASN A 271 24.84 -4.88 1.54
N ASN A 272 24.32 -3.79 2.08
CA ASN A 272 24.74 -3.14 3.31
C ASN A 272 23.62 -2.21 3.81
N LEU A 273 23.79 -1.67 5.02
CA LEU A 273 22.81 -0.80 5.68
C LEU A 273 22.50 0.47 4.89
N ALA A 274 23.47 1.06 4.18
CA ALA A 274 23.24 2.27 3.40
C ALA A 274 22.30 2.02 2.21
N GLU A 275 22.46 0.88 1.53
CA GLU A 275 21.54 0.45 0.47
C GLU A 275 20.16 0.08 1.02
N ALA A 276 20.10 -0.69 2.11
CA ALA A 276 18.83 -1.11 2.71
C ALA A 276 17.98 0.09 3.17
N ARG A 277 18.60 1.13 3.73
CA ARG A 277 17.93 2.36 4.19
C ARG A 277 17.52 3.30 3.06
N ALA A 278 18.09 3.15 1.87
CA ALA A 278 17.82 4.08 0.77
C ALA A 278 16.37 3.93 0.30
N PRO A 279 15.65 5.05 0.07
CA PRO A 279 14.33 4.97 -0.52
C PRO A 279 14.43 4.63 -2.00
N TRP A 280 13.40 3.97 -2.51
CA TRP A 280 13.12 4.05 -3.94
C TRP A 280 12.28 5.29 -4.23
N VAL A 281 12.62 6.05 -5.27
CA VAL A 281 11.97 7.31 -5.60
C VAL A 281 11.36 7.23 -6.99
N ALA A 282 10.03 7.42 -7.06
CA ALA A 282 9.30 7.56 -8.31
C ALA A 282 9.23 9.03 -8.72
N GLU A 283 9.55 9.33 -9.98
CA GLU A 283 9.30 10.64 -10.59
C GLU A 283 8.06 10.55 -11.49
N VAL A 284 6.97 11.17 -11.06
CA VAL A 284 5.66 11.05 -11.70
C VAL A 284 4.86 12.33 -11.54
N GLY A 285 4.22 12.79 -12.61
CA GLY A 285 3.38 14.01 -12.57
C GLY A 285 4.13 15.28 -12.16
N GLY A 286 5.45 15.34 -12.34
CA GLY A 286 6.29 16.46 -11.86
C GLY A 286 6.54 16.46 -10.36
N LYS A 287 6.24 15.35 -9.67
CA LYS A 287 6.47 15.12 -8.25
C LYS A 287 7.46 13.98 -8.03
N THR A 288 8.09 13.99 -6.86
CA THR A 288 8.94 12.91 -6.35
C THR A 288 8.24 12.19 -5.20
N ILE A 289 8.13 10.86 -5.30
CA ILE A 289 7.51 10.02 -4.27
C ILE A 289 8.55 9.03 -3.74
N ALA A 290 8.97 9.19 -2.50
CA ALA A 290 9.94 8.33 -1.83
C ALA A 290 9.25 7.24 -1.00
N PHE A 291 9.64 5.98 -1.25
CA PHE A 291 9.18 4.80 -0.51
C PHE A 291 10.32 4.21 0.31
N PHE A 292 10.07 3.96 1.59
CA PHE A 292 10.99 3.27 2.50
C PHE A 292 10.43 1.92 2.88
N GLY A 293 11.26 0.89 2.94
CA GLY A 293 10.90 -0.42 3.48
C GLY A 293 11.55 -0.56 4.84
N ILE A 294 10.81 -0.97 5.86
CA ILE A 294 11.34 -1.22 7.22
C ILE A 294 10.84 -2.58 7.71
N ASP A 295 11.76 -3.44 8.13
CA ASP A 295 11.47 -4.77 8.67
C ASP A 295 11.38 -4.71 10.20
N GLY A 296 10.14 -4.75 10.70
CA GLY A 296 9.80 -4.76 12.11
C GLY A 296 9.63 -6.15 12.73
N VAL A 297 9.90 -7.22 11.97
CA VAL A 297 9.65 -8.61 12.41
C VAL A 297 10.96 -9.29 12.75
N THR A 298 11.89 -9.37 11.80
CA THR A 298 13.18 -10.06 11.95
C THR A 298 14.36 -9.13 12.06
N ALA A 299 14.18 -7.85 11.77
CA ALA A 299 15.21 -6.82 11.92
C ALA A 299 14.84 -5.75 12.95
N ASN A 300 14.03 -6.10 13.95
CA ASN A 300 13.63 -5.20 15.02
C ASN A 300 14.59 -5.25 16.22
N GLU A 301 15.43 -4.22 16.36
CA GLU A 301 16.42 -4.12 17.46
C GLU A 301 15.78 -3.72 18.79
N GLU A 302 14.59 -3.12 18.76
CA GLU A 302 13.94 -2.54 19.94
C GLU A 302 12.97 -3.53 20.61
N ALA A 303 12.48 -4.52 19.86
CA ALA A 303 11.57 -5.56 20.34
C ALA A 303 12.21 -6.96 20.32
N ARG A 304 13.54 -7.05 20.43
CA ARG A 304 14.29 -8.32 20.34
C ARG A 304 13.78 -9.39 21.28
N ASP A 305 13.34 -9.04 22.49
CA ASP A 305 12.81 -10.01 23.45
C ASP A 305 11.45 -10.59 23.02
N PHE A 306 10.63 -9.83 22.29
CA PHE A 306 9.31 -10.25 21.76
C PHE A 306 9.43 -11.01 20.44
N ALA A 307 10.24 -10.51 19.49
CA ALA A 307 10.57 -11.20 18.25
C ALA A 307 11.30 -12.54 18.55
N ALA A 308 12.16 -12.56 19.56
CA ALA A 308 12.84 -13.76 20.03
C ALA A 308 11.93 -14.78 20.72
N THR A 309 10.79 -14.38 21.29
CA THR A 309 9.88 -15.31 21.98
C THR A 309 8.75 -15.87 21.12
N VAL A 310 8.41 -15.21 20.00
CA VAL A 310 7.29 -15.67 19.14
C VAL A 310 7.77 -16.25 17.81
N TYR A 311 8.85 -15.72 17.21
CA TYR A 311 9.28 -16.13 15.86
C TYR A 311 10.69 -16.72 15.81
N LEU A 312 11.65 -16.19 16.59
CA LEU A 312 13.06 -16.61 16.47
C LEU A 312 13.43 -17.76 17.41
N SER A 313 12.67 -18.04 18.49
CA SER A 313 12.97 -19.14 19.42
C SER A 313 12.73 -20.53 18.83
N GLU A 314 11.78 -20.68 17.91
CA GLU A 314 11.52 -21.98 17.25
C GLU A 314 12.51 -22.29 16.12
N LEU A 315 13.25 -21.29 15.63
CA LEU A 315 14.12 -21.39 14.44
C LEU A 315 15.62 -21.53 14.76
N GLY A 316 16.02 -21.57 16.04
CA GLY A 316 17.37 -21.98 16.47
C GLY A 316 18.51 -21.06 16.02
N ASN A 317 18.84 -20.08 16.88
CA ASN A 317 19.98 -19.15 16.85
C ASN A 317 19.81 -17.87 16.00
N ASP A 318 20.19 -16.72 16.60
CA ASP A 318 20.58 -15.40 16.03
C ASP A 318 20.01 -14.91 14.68
N GLY A 319 18.76 -15.27 14.35
CA GLY A 319 17.99 -14.93 13.14
C GLY A 319 17.61 -13.46 12.95
N TYR A 320 18.56 -12.55 13.18
CA TYR A 320 18.42 -11.14 12.89
C TYR A 320 18.70 -10.89 11.40
N ALA A 321 17.70 -10.38 10.67
CA ALA A 321 17.76 -10.18 9.22
C ALA A 321 18.31 -8.80 8.81
N GLY A 322 18.57 -7.92 9.77
CA GLY A 322 18.95 -6.53 9.50
C GLY A 322 20.34 -6.39 8.87
N ALA A 323 20.43 -5.51 7.87
CA ALA A 323 21.70 -5.14 7.24
C ALA A 323 22.62 -4.40 8.23
N THR A 324 23.93 -4.54 8.04
CA THR A 324 24.94 -3.74 8.74
C THR A 324 25.79 -2.98 7.73
N ASP A 325 26.70 -2.12 8.19
CA ASP A 325 27.66 -1.43 7.31
C ASP A 325 28.50 -2.39 6.44
N SER A 326 28.64 -3.65 6.88
CA SER A 326 29.49 -4.66 6.23
C SER A 326 28.77 -5.96 5.84
N SER A 327 27.45 -6.05 6.03
CA SER A 327 26.69 -7.26 5.71
C SER A 327 25.35 -6.93 5.05
N PRO A 328 24.91 -7.74 4.07
CA PRO A 328 23.60 -7.63 3.46
C PRO A 328 22.49 -7.93 4.46
N GLY A 329 21.29 -7.44 4.17
CA GLY A 329 20.09 -7.68 4.97
C GLY A 329 18.97 -6.70 4.65
N THR A 330 17.91 -6.75 5.46
CA THR A 330 16.77 -5.84 5.40
C THR A 330 17.04 -4.54 6.17
N ASN A 331 16.29 -3.48 5.87
CA ASN A 331 16.37 -2.23 6.62
C ASN A 331 15.78 -2.42 8.02
N PRO A 332 16.59 -2.28 9.08
CA PRO A 332 16.14 -2.64 10.41
C PRO A 332 15.16 -1.63 11.00
N TYR A 333 14.23 -2.14 11.80
CA TYR A 333 13.40 -1.30 12.66
C TYR A 333 14.23 -0.80 13.84
N ILE A 334 14.74 0.42 13.68
CA ILE A 334 15.43 1.22 14.69
C ILE A 334 14.78 2.60 14.65
N THR A 335 14.04 2.97 15.70
CA THR A 335 13.19 4.17 15.75
C THR A 335 13.96 5.44 15.47
N GLU A 336 15.12 5.62 16.12
CA GLU A 336 15.97 6.79 15.86
C GLU A 336 16.40 6.87 14.39
N GLN A 337 16.75 5.73 13.78
CA GLN A 337 17.23 5.66 12.40
C GLN A 337 16.13 5.99 11.40
N PHE A 338 15.01 5.25 11.41
CA PHE A 338 13.99 5.43 10.38
C PHE A 338 13.31 6.80 10.49
N LEU A 339 13.19 7.36 11.71
CA LEU A 339 12.65 8.71 11.88
C LEU A 339 13.59 9.77 11.31
N ALA A 340 14.90 9.62 11.48
CA ALA A 340 15.88 10.52 10.87
C ALA A 340 15.89 10.40 9.33
N ASP A 341 15.74 9.19 8.81
CA ASP A 341 15.67 8.94 7.36
C ASP A 341 14.41 9.57 6.74
N ILE A 342 13.26 9.43 7.41
CA ILE A 342 12.00 10.07 7.00
C ILE A 342 12.12 11.60 7.02
N GLU A 343 12.64 12.17 8.12
CA GLU A 343 12.80 13.62 8.25
C GLU A 343 13.73 14.19 7.16
N SER A 344 14.82 13.48 6.87
CA SER A 344 15.75 13.83 5.78
C SER A 344 15.09 13.74 4.40
N ALA A 345 14.22 12.75 4.19
CA ALA A 345 13.50 12.55 2.94
C ALA A 345 12.42 13.62 2.72
N VAL A 346 11.70 14.02 3.77
CA VAL A 346 10.69 15.09 3.70
C VAL A 346 11.32 16.43 3.29
N ALA A 347 12.60 16.65 3.59
CA ALA A 347 13.34 17.82 3.12
C ALA A 347 13.78 17.75 1.64
N GLN A 348 13.69 16.57 1.01
CA GLN A 348 14.23 16.30 -0.33
C GLN A 348 13.17 15.94 -1.38
N TYR A 349 12.06 15.35 -0.96
CA TYR A 349 11.03 14.80 -1.83
C TYR A 349 9.66 15.37 -1.50
N ASP A 350 8.79 15.46 -2.50
CA ASP A 350 7.44 16.03 -2.34
C ASP A 350 6.55 15.15 -1.46
N ILE A 351 6.69 13.82 -1.59
CA ILE A 351 5.83 12.83 -0.96
C ILE A 351 6.71 11.73 -0.36
N VAL A 352 6.47 11.39 0.91
CA VAL A 352 7.21 10.33 1.62
C VAL A 352 6.22 9.31 2.18
N ILE A 353 6.35 8.05 1.76
CA ILE A 353 5.48 6.93 2.15
C ILE A 353 6.33 5.80 2.74
N PRO A 354 6.48 5.74 4.07
CA PRO A 354 7.06 4.58 4.74
C PRO A 354 6.16 3.36 4.59
N TYR A 355 6.77 2.24 4.21
CA TYR A 355 6.18 0.92 4.14
C TYR A 355 6.82 0.03 5.23
N PHE A 356 6.04 -0.33 6.23
CA PHE A 356 6.54 -1.19 7.30
C PHE A 356 6.02 -2.61 7.18
N HIS A 357 6.91 -3.59 7.28
CA HIS A 357 6.54 -4.99 7.49
C HIS A 357 6.56 -5.25 9.00
N MET A 358 5.39 -5.18 9.64
CA MET A 358 5.26 -5.14 11.10
C MET A 358 3.92 -5.69 11.59
N GLY A 359 3.89 -6.20 12.81
CA GLY A 359 2.65 -6.66 13.45
C GLY A 359 2.83 -8.04 14.05
N ILE A 360 1.71 -8.75 14.18
CA ILE A 360 1.67 -10.15 14.62
C ILE A 360 0.78 -10.87 13.60
N GLU A 361 1.26 -12.00 13.08
CA GLU A 361 0.53 -12.82 12.13
C GLU A 361 -0.90 -13.12 12.63
N TYR A 362 -1.87 -12.90 11.75
CA TYR A 362 -3.30 -13.20 11.94
C TYR A 362 -4.01 -12.42 13.06
N PHE A 363 -3.36 -11.42 13.67
CA PHE A 363 -4.01 -10.55 14.64
C PHE A 363 -4.62 -9.30 13.97
N PRO A 364 -5.89 -8.96 14.25
CA PRO A 364 -6.59 -7.85 13.56
C PRO A 364 -6.19 -6.46 14.08
N VAL A 365 -5.47 -6.37 15.19
CA VAL A 365 -5.03 -5.11 15.80
C VAL A 365 -3.50 -5.14 15.91
N PRO A 366 -2.79 -4.17 15.31
CA PRO A 366 -1.35 -4.07 15.47
C PRO A 366 -0.96 -3.83 16.94
N PRO A 367 0.18 -4.40 17.39
CA PRO A 367 0.70 -4.14 18.74
C PRO A 367 1.03 -2.65 18.94
N ALA A 368 1.15 -2.23 20.20
CA ALA A 368 1.36 -0.81 20.53
C ALA A 368 2.60 -0.21 19.85
N TRP A 369 3.74 -0.91 19.88
CA TRP A 369 4.99 -0.45 19.25
C TRP A 369 4.83 -0.21 17.73
N ALA A 370 4.04 -1.05 17.05
CA ALA A 370 3.77 -0.93 15.62
C ALA A 370 2.97 0.35 15.33
N ARG A 371 1.92 0.60 16.13
CA ARG A 371 1.10 1.83 16.04
C ARG A 371 1.92 3.08 16.39
N GLU A 372 2.76 3.01 17.42
CA GLU A 372 3.62 4.10 17.86
C GLU A 372 4.65 4.48 16.81
N GLY A 373 5.32 3.50 16.18
CA GLY A 373 6.26 3.76 15.08
C GLY A 373 5.59 4.40 13.87
N ALA A 374 4.39 3.93 13.49
CA ALA A 374 3.63 4.51 12.38
C ALA A 374 3.19 5.95 12.67
N LYS A 375 2.73 6.25 13.89
CA LYS A 375 2.40 7.63 14.33
C LYS A 375 3.64 8.52 14.34
N ALA A 376 4.76 8.02 14.85
CA ALA A 376 6.01 8.78 14.89
C ALA A 376 6.53 9.12 13.48
N ALA A 377 6.34 8.23 12.49
CA ALA A 377 6.63 8.53 11.10
C ALA A 377 5.79 9.70 10.55
N ILE A 378 4.49 9.74 10.88
CA ILE A 378 3.61 10.88 10.55
C ILE A 378 4.09 12.17 11.24
N ASP A 379 4.49 12.09 12.51
CA ASP A 379 5.03 13.23 13.26
C ASP A 379 6.33 13.79 12.67
N ARG A 380 7.10 12.95 11.94
CA ARG A 380 8.29 13.35 11.18
C ARG A 380 8.00 13.82 9.75
N GLY A 381 6.73 13.96 9.41
CA GLY A 381 6.32 14.60 8.16
C GLY A 381 5.94 13.63 7.05
N ALA A 382 6.00 12.31 7.25
CA ALA A 382 5.52 11.33 6.26
C ALA A 382 4.11 11.69 5.77
N THR A 383 3.84 11.58 4.47
CA THR A 383 2.55 11.94 3.87
C THR A 383 1.46 10.97 4.29
N MET A 384 1.80 9.69 4.38
CA MET A 384 0.99 8.59 4.90
C MET A 384 1.88 7.42 5.28
N VAL A 385 1.32 6.40 5.93
CA VAL A 385 2.02 5.13 6.22
C VAL A 385 1.22 3.95 5.70
N VAL A 386 1.91 2.97 5.12
CA VAL A 386 1.33 1.67 4.74
C VAL A 386 2.07 0.56 5.49
N THR A 387 1.36 -0.50 5.91
CA THR A 387 2.01 -1.66 6.52
C THR A 387 1.57 -2.98 5.89
N ASN A 388 2.34 -4.04 6.16
CA ASN A 388 1.97 -5.45 5.95
C ASN A 388 2.63 -6.37 6.97
N HIS A 389 2.57 -7.69 6.79
CA HIS A 389 3.05 -8.79 7.65
C HIS A 389 1.95 -9.67 8.27
N PRO A 390 0.86 -9.13 8.85
CA PRO A 390 -0.13 -9.95 9.55
C PRO A 390 -0.84 -11.01 8.69
N HIS A 391 -0.61 -11.04 7.36
CA HIS A 391 -1.24 -11.93 6.39
C HIS A 391 -2.77 -11.87 6.38
N ILE A 392 -3.35 -10.85 7.02
CA ILE A 392 -4.77 -10.52 7.00
C ILE A 392 -4.88 -9.01 6.81
N ILE A 393 -6.01 -8.57 6.26
CA ILE A 393 -6.31 -7.14 6.16
C ILE A 393 -6.57 -6.59 7.55
N GLN A 394 -5.90 -5.49 7.91
CA GLN A 394 -6.22 -4.70 9.10
C GLN A 394 -6.90 -3.39 8.70
N GLY A 395 -7.27 -2.59 9.70
CA GLY A 395 -7.95 -1.32 9.50
C GLY A 395 -7.00 -0.16 9.22
N MET A 396 -7.55 1.06 9.22
CA MET A 396 -6.77 2.29 9.14
C MET A 396 -6.90 3.13 10.41
N GLN A 397 -6.07 4.17 10.49
CA GLN A 397 -6.15 5.21 11.48
C GLN A 397 -5.94 6.56 10.79
N VAL A 398 -6.72 7.56 11.20
CA VAL A 398 -6.45 8.96 10.86
C VAL A 398 -5.69 9.58 12.02
N TYR A 399 -4.46 10.00 11.80
CA TYR A 399 -3.59 10.58 12.82
C TYR A 399 -2.98 11.89 12.30
N ASN A 400 -3.15 12.98 13.05
CA ASN A 400 -2.73 14.34 12.64
C ASN A 400 -3.18 14.72 11.21
N GLY A 401 -4.40 14.33 10.85
CA GLY A 401 -4.99 14.61 9.53
C GLY A 401 -4.43 13.76 8.38
N LYS A 402 -3.60 12.75 8.65
CA LYS A 402 -2.99 11.88 7.64
C LYS A 402 -3.38 10.41 7.85
N PRO A 403 -3.44 9.59 6.78
CA PRO A 403 -3.82 8.20 6.90
C PRO A 403 -2.62 7.30 7.27
N ILE A 404 -2.88 6.37 8.17
CA ILE A 404 -2.06 5.19 8.42
C ILE A 404 -2.92 3.99 8.06
N LEU A 405 -2.52 3.21 7.06
CA LEU A 405 -3.24 2.00 6.68
C LEU A 405 -2.45 0.78 7.14
N TYR A 406 -3.04 0.02 8.06
CA TYR A 406 -2.42 -1.18 8.60
C TYR A 406 -2.79 -2.39 7.74
N SER A 407 -1.79 -3.16 7.34
CA SER A 407 -1.88 -4.43 6.61
C SER A 407 -2.86 -4.47 5.44
N VAL A 408 -2.32 -4.39 4.22
CA VAL A 408 -3.07 -4.61 2.98
C VAL A 408 -3.37 -6.09 2.68
N GLY A 409 -2.85 -7.03 3.49
CA GLY A 409 -3.15 -8.46 3.45
C GLY A 409 -2.32 -9.24 2.43
N ASN A 410 -2.79 -10.43 2.05
CA ASN A 410 -2.11 -11.30 1.08
C ASN A 410 -2.57 -11.00 -0.34
N PHE A 411 -1.63 -10.86 -1.27
CA PHE A 411 -1.95 -10.66 -2.69
C PHE A 411 -1.74 -11.90 -3.54
N ILE A 412 -0.57 -12.55 -3.42
CA ILE A 412 -0.26 -13.84 -4.04
C ILE A 412 0.35 -14.72 -2.94
N PHE A 413 -0.39 -15.73 -2.50
CA PHE A 413 0.10 -16.68 -1.49
C PHE A 413 -0.71 -17.99 -1.57
N ASP A 414 -0.16 -19.08 -1.06
CA ASP A 414 -0.81 -20.38 -1.03
C ASP A 414 -1.44 -20.74 0.33
N GLN A 415 -1.56 -19.77 1.24
CA GLN A 415 -2.36 -19.95 2.45
C GLN A 415 -3.86 -19.98 2.12
N MET A 416 -4.52 -21.09 2.46
CA MET A 416 -5.94 -21.33 2.17
C MET A 416 -6.77 -21.73 3.40
N PHE A 417 -6.20 -21.64 4.61
CA PHE A 417 -6.81 -22.19 5.82
C PHE A 417 -7.91 -21.31 6.45
N SER A 418 -8.01 -20.04 6.05
CA SER A 418 -9.10 -19.15 6.46
C SER A 418 -9.49 -18.20 5.32
N VAL A 419 -10.62 -17.52 5.46
CA VAL A 419 -11.07 -16.52 4.48
C VAL A 419 -10.17 -15.29 4.54
N GLU A 420 -9.76 -14.89 5.74
CA GLU A 420 -8.95 -13.70 6.01
C GLU A 420 -7.57 -13.79 5.36
N VAL A 421 -6.91 -14.95 5.43
CA VAL A 421 -5.57 -15.15 4.81
C VAL A 421 -5.62 -15.33 3.30
N ARG A 422 -6.79 -15.63 2.75
CA ARG A 422 -7.01 -15.72 1.30
C ARG A 422 -7.31 -14.37 0.67
N GLN A 423 -7.37 -13.31 1.45
CA GLN A 423 -7.81 -12.00 1.01
C GLN A 423 -6.70 -10.95 1.15
N GLY A 424 -6.74 -10.00 0.24
CA GLY A 424 -5.91 -8.81 0.28
C GLY A 424 -6.58 -7.66 -0.45
N ASN A 425 -5.85 -6.57 -0.57
CA ASN A 425 -6.32 -5.35 -1.19
C ASN A 425 -5.37 -4.88 -2.30
N ILE A 426 -5.95 -4.31 -3.34
CA ILE A 426 -5.29 -3.29 -4.15
C ILE A 426 -5.69 -1.95 -3.53
N LEU A 427 -4.76 -1.33 -2.82
CA LEU A 427 -4.93 0.01 -2.28
C LEU A 427 -4.58 1.02 -3.37
N GLU A 428 -5.56 1.79 -3.82
CA GLU A 428 -5.31 3.01 -4.58
C GLU A 428 -5.18 4.20 -3.62
N ILE A 429 -4.10 4.93 -3.80
CA ILE A 429 -3.82 6.23 -3.19
C ILE A 429 -3.90 7.26 -4.32
N VAL A 430 -4.83 8.19 -4.21
CA VAL A 430 -4.93 9.32 -5.14
C VAL A 430 -4.24 10.51 -4.51
N LEU A 431 -3.18 10.97 -5.15
CA LEU A 431 -2.36 12.09 -4.72
C LEU A 431 -2.65 13.31 -5.58
N ARG A 432 -2.68 14.47 -4.94
CA ARG A 432 -2.69 15.76 -5.60
C ARG A 432 -1.79 16.70 -4.82
N ASP A 433 -0.90 17.37 -5.54
CA ASP A 433 0.23 18.08 -4.95
C ASP A 433 1.09 17.18 -4.05
N ASP A 434 0.98 17.35 -2.74
CA ASP A 434 1.67 16.62 -1.67
C ASP A 434 0.70 15.93 -0.70
N LYS A 435 -0.60 15.84 -1.07
CA LYS A 435 -1.68 15.35 -0.21
C LYS A 435 -2.34 14.10 -0.77
N VAL A 436 -2.79 13.25 0.16
CA VAL A 436 -3.71 12.15 -0.15
C VAL A 436 -5.12 12.72 -0.25
N VAL A 437 -5.67 12.73 -1.47
CA VAL A 437 -7.04 13.22 -1.73
C VAL A 437 -8.06 12.10 -1.91
N GLY A 438 -7.61 10.85 -1.99
CA GLY A 438 -8.47 9.69 -2.06
C GLY A 438 -7.76 8.42 -1.62
N LEU A 439 -8.48 7.55 -0.91
CA LEU A 439 -8.06 6.18 -0.63
C LEU A 439 -9.17 5.23 -1.09
N ARG A 440 -8.82 4.26 -1.94
CA ARG A 440 -9.77 3.25 -2.40
C ARG A 440 -9.19 1.87 -2.26
N VAL A 441 -9.89 1.05 -1.49
CA VAL A 441 -9.51 -0.33 -1.21
C VAL A 441 -10.31 -1.21 -2.16
N ARG A 442 -9.65 -1.91 -3.09
CA ARG A 442 -10.31 -2.94 -3.92
C ARG A 442 -9.94 -4.31 -3.41
N GLY A 443 -10.95 -5.10 -3.06
CA GLY A 443 -10.74 -6.45 -2.56
C GLY A 443 -10.28 -7.43 -3.62
N VAL A 444 -9.32 -8.27 -3.25
CA VAL A 444 -8.94 -9.46 -4.00
C VAL A 444 -9.07 -10.72 -3.14
N GLU A 445 -9.44 -11.82 -3.79
CA GLU A 445 -9.39 -13.15 -3.19
C GLU A 445 -8.45 -14.04 -3.99
N ILE A 446 -7.58 -14.75 -3.29
CA ILE A 446 -6.67 -15.72 -3.88
C ILE A 446 -7.41 -17.05 -4.08
N GLU A 447 -7.33 -17.54 -5.31
CA GLU A 447 -7.89 -18.80 -5.74
C GLU A 447 -6.79 -19.81 -6.05
N ASN A 448 -7.13 -21.10 -5.84
CA ASN A 448 -6.33 -22.23 -6.29
C ASN A 448 -4.86 -22.16 -5.86
N PHE A 449 -4.61 -21.66 -4.63
CA PHE A 449 -3.28 -21.58 -4.02
C PHE A 449 -2.28 -20.64 -4.70
N ASN A 450 -2.69 -19.77 -5.64
CA ASN A 450 -1.70 -18.96 -6.37
C ASN A 450 -2.18 -17.67 -7.04
N GLN A 451 -3.48 -17.50 -7.31
CA GLN A 451 -3.91 -16.46 -8.24
C GLN A 451 -4.97 -15.54 -7.62
N PRO A 452 -4.69 -14.26 -7.38
CA PRO A 452 -5.70 -13.29 -7.00
C PRO A 452 -6.70 -13.05 -8.15
N ARG A 453 -7.95 -12.80 -7.76
CA ARG A 453 -8.98 -12.20 -8.61
C ARG A 453 -9.61 -11.02 -7.88
N LEU A 454 -10.14 -10.07 -8.65
CA LEU A 454 -11.02 -9.05 -8.10
C LEU A 454 -12.25 -9.69 -7.47
N MET A 455 -12.65 -9.19 -6.31
CA MET A 455 -13.88 -9.59 -5.63
C MET A 455 -15.12 -9.09 -6.37
N THR A 456 -16.21 -9.83 -6.26
CA THR A 456 -17.56 -9.32 -6.54
C THR A 456 -17.96 -8.26 -5.52
N ALA A 457 -18.99 -7.46 -5.81
CA ALA A 457 -19.45 -6.41 -4.91
C ALA A 457 -19.84 -6.94 -3.50
N GLY A 458 -20.46 -8.12 -3.42
CA GLY A 458 -20.84 -8.73 -2.15
C GLY A 458 -19.64 -9.24 -1.33
N GLU A 459 -18.67 -9.88 -1.98
CA GLU A 459 -17.42 -10.31 -1.34
C GLU A 459 -16.65 -9.10 -0.82
N HIS A 460 -16.54 -8.04 -1.63
CA HIS A 460 -15.86 -6.82 -1.26
C HIS A 460 -16.56 -6.10 -0.09
N ALA A 461 -17.89 -6.02 -0.08
CA ALA A 461 -18.63 -5.45 1.04
C ALA A 461 -18.36 -6.22 2.35
N SER A 462 -18.29 -7.55 2.31
CA SER A 462 -17.94 -8.36 3.48
C SER A 462 -16.50 -8.13 3.95
N GLN A 463 -15.56 -7.95 3.01
CA GLN A 463 -14.18 -7.60 3.34
C GLN A 463 -14.09 -6.20 3.98
N MET A 464 -14.82 -5.21 3.45
CA MET A 464 -14.83 -3.86 4.00
C MET A 464 -15.44 -3.80 5.40
N ASP A 465 -16.46 -4.61 5.69
CA ASP A 465 -17.00 -4.75 7.05
C ASP A 465 -15.92 -5.19 8.06
N ARG A 466 -15.06 -6.15 7.68
CA ARG A 466 -13.89 -6.55 8.49
C ARG A 466 -12.86 -5.44 8.62
N PHE A 467 -12.55 -4.72 7.53
CA PHE A 467 -11.62 -3.59 7.54
C PHE A 467 -12.08 -2.48 8.51
N TRP A 468 -13.36 -2.12 8.48
CA TRP A 468 -13.92 -1.10 9.38
C TRP A 468 -14.05 -1.59 10.82
N SER A 469 -14.41 -2.87 11.02
CA SER A 469 -14.37 -3.50 12.35
C SER A 469 -12.96 -3.50 12.95
N ALA A 470 -11.92 -3.74 12.15
CA ALA A 470 -10.53 -3.65 12.59
C ALA A 470 -10.12 -2.21 12.90
N THR A 471 -10.57 -1.25 12.09
CA THR A 471 -10.38 0.20 12.31
C THR A 471 -10.94 0.63 13.67
N GLU A 472 -12.16 0.19 14.01
CA GLU A 472 -12.78 0.49 15.30
C GLU A 472 -12.02 -0.14 16.48
N ARG A 473 -11.53 -1.37 16.32
CA ARG A 473 -10.71 -2.03 17.36
C ARG A 473 -9.36 -1.34 17.57
N ILE A 474 -8.74 -0.83 16.50
CA ILE A 474 -7.52 -0.02 16.59
C ILE A 474 -7.81 1.25 17.40
N ALA A 475 -8.92 1.95 17.10
CA ALA A 475 -9.32 3.14 17.83
C ALA A 475 -9.61 2.86 19.32
N ALA A 476 -10.27 1.75 19.64
CA ALA A 476 -10.52 1.33 21.02
C ALA A 476 -9.21 1.00 21.78
N ALA A 477 -8.25 0.34 21.12
CA ALA A 477 -6.96 0.03 21.70
C ALA A 477 -6.07 1.27 21.96
N GLU A 478 -6.38 2.42 21.36
CA GLU A 478 -5.73 3.72 21.65
C GLU A 478 -6.39 4.44 22.84
N SER A 479 -7.70 4.30 23.01
CA SER A 479 -8.44 4.97 24.09
C SER A 479 -8.34 4.24 25.44
N GLY A 480 -7.74 3.05 25.47
CA GLY A 480 -7.65 2.20 26.67
C GLY A 480 -9.00 1.66 27.14
N ALA A 481 -9.99 1.62 26.23
CA ALA A 481 -11.37 1.21 26.48
C ALA A 481 -11.64 -0.26 26.18
#